data_AF-A0A975A3Y8-F1
#
_entry.id   AF-A0A975A3Y8-F1
#
_cell.length_a   1.000
_cell.length_b   1.000
_cell.length_c   1.000
_cell.angle_alpha   90.00
_cell.angle_beta   90.00
_cell.angle_gamma   90.00
#
_symmetry.space_group_name_H-M   'P 1'
#
loop_
_entity.id
_entity.type
_entity.pdbx_description
1 polymer ?
#
loop_
_entity_poly.entity_id
_entity_poly.type
_entity_poly.pdbx_seq_one_letter_code
_entity_poly.pdbx_strand_id
1 'polypeptide(L)'
;MPTNSFRLFVVSLHDDRIGDRQPFRAAQERPTKEEIPEDERKGRTKYKMVTPDKVDYLQVAMDEVNDHPQDKAFVFGKKTSDEGDDLEDGSEAATVVGHALRWTQATGMSTLRLWFEAGPTSEDGVVVDLSGETSDLELKGRATLHPYRAVLVAPDDDDARFALLAVEKRGRSCPKDQVIRALHETGGSAWRLRVIAGAAERASVLEYIDRSGVRAVTFTEFGYKKDGQKAPPTLKKLRVAEIDDGFVEEIKDTVREWVMSTWSGGGAAAAGNLKSVIITEEVDIAFNDVTVEFDDDQLQRSYKPTSDFDQFSYWLGKDVVADTAFFSKAEKAAADLLPELPGVIDDGE
;
A
#
# COMPACT_ATOMS: atom_id res chain seq x y z
N MET A 1 10.21 -10.23 -17.54
CA MET A 1 8.99 -10.89 -17.03
C MET A 1 8.45 -10.06 -15.88
N PRO A 2 7.12 -9.88 -15.76
CA PRO A 2 6.55 -9.18 -14.62
C PRO A 2 6.92 -9.93 -13.33
N THR A 3 7.48 -9.22 -12.37
CA THR A 3 7.76 -9.75 -11.04
C THR A 3 6.45 -9.82 -10.25
N ASN A 4 6.15 -10.99 -9.69
CA ASN A 4 5.01 -11.15 -8.79
C ASN A 4 5.45 -10.71 -7.40
N SER A 5 4.68 -9.81 -6.82
CA SER A 5 4.93 -9.24 -5.50
C SER A 5 3.63 -8.82 -4.85
N PHE A 6 3.67 -8.43 -3.59
CA PHE A 6 2.57 -7.73 -2.94
C PHE A 6 3.08 -6.50 -2.19
N ARG A 7 2.17 -5.59 -1.90
CA ARG A 7 2.42 -4.43 -1.05
C ARG A 7 1.52 -4.49 0.17
N LEU A 8 2.03 -4.04 1.31
CA LEU A 8 1.28 -3.86 2.53
C LEU A 8 0.87 -2.39 2.64
N PHE A 9 -0.32 -2.15 3.16
CA PHE A 9 -0.86 -0.83 3.44
C PHE A 9 -1.47 -0.85 4.83
N VAL A 10 -1.07 0.09 5.70
CA VAL A 10 -1.76 0.28 6.96
C VAL A 10 -3.13 0.86 6.67
N VAL A 11 -4.15 0.26 7.26
CA VAL A 11 -5.51 0.77 7.21
C VAL A 11 -6.05 0.95 8.63
N SER A 12 -6.82 2.02 8.81
CA SER A 12 -7.65 2.25 10.00
C SER A 12 -9.12 2.17 9.62
N LEU A 13 -9.95 1.70 10.55
CA LEU A 13 -11.39 1.69 10.40
C LEU A 13 -11.98 3.00 10.94
N HIS A 14 -12.89 3.63 10.21
CA HIS A 14 -13.55 4.87 10.61
C HIS A 14 -15.06 4.74 10.43
N ASP A 15 -15.83 5.32 11.36
CA ASP A 15 -17.23 5.64 11.12
C ASP A 15 -17.29 7.00 10.39
N ASP A 16 -17.92 7.04 9.21
CA ASP A 16 -18.03 8.24 8.36
C ASP A 16 -18.63 9.49 9.04
N ARG A 17 -19.35 9.34 10.15
CA ARG A 17 -19.97 10.46 10.89
C ARG A 17 -19.24 10.81 12.19
N ILE A 18 -18.39 9.94 12.74
CA ILE A 18 -17.57 10.24 13.93
C ILE A 18 -16.20 10.77 13.49
N GLY A 19 -15.64 10.23 12.41
CA GLY A 19 -14.33 10.61 11.90
C GLY A 19 -13.16 9.95 12.64
N ASP A 20 -13.35 9.52 13.88
CA ASP A 20 -12.32 8.87 14.71
C ASP A 20 -12.01 7.43 14.29
N ARG A 21 -10.76 7.00 14.54
CA ARG A 21 -10.30 5.63 14.33
C ARG A 21 -10.99 4.67 15.30
N GLN A 22 -11.49 3.55 14.80
CA GLN A 22 -12.17 2.51 15.57
C GLN A 22 -11.42 1.18 15.51
N PRO A 23 -11.55 0.32 16.52
CA PRO A 23 -10.99 -1.01 16.48
C PRO A 23 -11.64 -1.91 15.43
N PHE A 24 -10.87 -2.80 14.80
CA PHE A 24 -11.36 -3.68 13.73
C PHE A 24 -12.28 -4.81 14.24
N ARG A 25 -11.97 -5.40 15.40
CA ARG A 25 -12.75 -6.50 16.00
C ARG A 25 -13.92 -6.06 16.87
N ALA A 26 -14.04 -4.76 17.11
CA ALA A 26 -15.09 -4.18 17.92
C ALA A 26 -15.72 -2.96 17.22
N ALA A 27 -16.16 -3.16 15.97
CA ALA A 27 -16.91 -2.12 15.26
C ALA A 27 -18.27 -1.92 15.97
N GLN A 28 -18.50 -0.71 16.49
CA GLN A 28 -19.73 -0.37 17.19
C GLN A 28 -20.78 0.18 16.23
N GLU A 29 -21.88 -0.54 16.03
CA GLU A 29 -23.02 0.09 15.39
C GLU A 29 -23.47 1.33 16.20
N ARG A 30 -24.24 2.21 15.57
CA ARG A 30 -24.72 3.41 16.26
C ARG A 30 -25.79 3.06 17.26
N PRO A 31 -25.82 3.75 18.42
CA PRO A 31 -27.00 3.73 19.26
C PRO A 31 -28.26 4.04 18.46
N THR A 32 -29.12 3.04 18.28
CA THR A 32 -30.41 3.25 17.65
C THR A 32 -31.38 3.74 18.72
N LYS A 33 -32.23 4.68 18.34
CA LYS A 33 -33.34 5.11 19.19
C LYS A 33 -34.39 4.02 19.10
N GLU A 34 -34.46 3.17 20.11
CA GLU A 34 -35.57 2.24 20.25
C GLU A 34 -36.71 2.99 20.94
N GLU A 35 -37.90 3.00 20.33
CA GLU A 35 -39.09 3.51 20.99
C GLU A 35 -39.41 2.61 22.17
N ILE A 36 -39.42 3.19 23.36
CA ILE A 36 -39.90 2.47 24.55
C ILE A 36 -41.43 2.45 24.40
N PRO A 37 -42.08 1.27 24.37
CA PRO A 37 -43.53 1.21 24.44
C PRO A 37 -43.96 1.89 25.74
N GLU A 38 -44.59 3.07 25.66
CA GLU A 38 -45.04 3.78 26.85
C GLU A 38 -46.53 3.52 27.11
N ASP A 39 -46.82 3.19 28.37
CA ASP A 39 -48.15 3.08 28.95
C ASP A 39 -48.94 4.37 28.71
N GLU A 40 -50.14 4.28 28.12
CA GLU A 40 -50.89 5.32 27.37
C GLU A 40 -51.19 6.65 28.11
N ARG A 41 -50.76 6.83 29.35
CA ARG A 41 -51.19 7.92 30.25
C ARG A 41 -50.36 9.21 30.19
N LYS A 42 -49.21 9.26 29.49
CA LYS A 42 -48.39 10.49 29.37
C LYS A 42 -47.85 10.63 27.95
N GLY A 43 -48.48 11.45 27.12
CA GLY A 43 -48.17 11.61 25.68
C GLY A 43 -46.81 12.24 25.34
N ARG A 44 -45.69 11.66 25.78
CA ARG A 44 -44.34 11.98 25.31
C ARG A 44 -43.60 10.69 24.96
N THR A 45 -43.43 10.41 23.67
CA THR A 45 -42.62 9.26 23.21
C THR A 45 -41.23 9.30 23.84
N LYS A 46 -40.91 8.31 24.68
CA LYS A 46 -39.57 8.13 25.23
C LYS A 46 -38.79 7.19 24.33
N TYR A 47 -37.57 7.62 23.99
CA TYR A 47 -36.62 6.81 23.27
C TYR A 47 -35.56 6.31 24.25
N LYS A 48 -35.22 5.02 24.18
CA LYS A 48 -34.00 4.50 24.79
C LYS A 48 -32.92 4.52 23.72
N MET A 49 -31.76 5.07 24.06
CA MET A 49 -30.57 4.84 23.26
C MET A 49 -30.13 3.40 23.54
N VAL A 50 -30.28 2.51 22.57
CA VAL A 50 -29.79 1.14 22.65
C VAL A 50 -28.42 1.14 22.02
N THR A 51 -27.37 0.96 22.82
CA THR A 51 -26.05 0.66 22.28
C THR A 51 -26.17 -0.69 21.58
N PRO A 52 -26.01 -0.75 20.26
CA PRO A 52 -26.11 -2.01 19.53
C PRO A 52 -24.94 -2.92 19.87
N ASP A 53 -25.12 -4.19 19.50
CA ASP A 53 -24.09 -5.19 19.69
C ASP A 53 -22.85 -4.84 18.86
N LYS A 54 -21.67 -5.15 19.41
CA LYS A 54 -20.41 -5.06 18.66
C LYS A 54 -20.50 -6.03 17.48
N VAL A 55 -20.16 -5.55 16.29
CA VAL A 55 -20.07 -6.38 15.08
C VAL A 55 -18.61 -6.53 14.66
N ASP A 56 -18.28 -7.70 14.11
CA ASP A 56 -16.98 -7.94 13.51
C ASP A 56 -16.96 -7.35 12.10
N TYR A 57 -16.13 -6.33 11.88
CA TYR A 57 -16.03 -5.68 10.57
C TYR A 57 -15.55 -6.65 9.47
N LEU A 58 -14.66 -7.60 9.78
CA LEU A 58 -14.14 -8.53 8.79
C LEU A 58 -15.26 -9.45 8.29
N GLN A 59 -16.12 -9.91 9.19
CA GLN A 59 -17.29 -10.73 8.86
C GLN A 59 -18.29 -9.92 8.02
N VAL A 60 -18.63 -8.69 8.45
CA VAL A 60 -19.56 -7.83 7.69
C VAL A 60 -19.03 -7.55 6.29
N ALA A 61 -17.76 -7.19 6.14
CA ALA A 61 -17.16 -6.93 4.84
C ALA A 61 -17.09 -8.19 3.96
N MET A 62 -16.88 -9.38 4.55
CA MET A 62 -16.93 -10.65 3.82
C MET A 62 -18.33 -10.90 3.26
N ASP A 63 -19.37 -10.74 4.10
CA ASP A 63 -20.76 -10.96 3.71
C ASP A 63 -21.19 -9.95 2.65
N GLU A 64 -20.89 -8.67 2.83
CA GLU A 64 -21.16 -7.62 1.85
C GLU A 64 -20.50 -7.92 0.49
N VAL A 65 -19.24 -8.37 0.46
CA VAL A 65 -18.55 -8.72 -0.79
C VAL A 65 -19.17 -9.96 -1.47
N ASN A 66 -19.59 -10.95 -0.69
CA ASN A 66 -20.18 -12.17 -1.23
C ASN A 66 -21.64 -11.97 -1.69
N ASP A 67 -22.37 -11.04 -1.08
CA ASP A 67 -23.73 -10.66 -1.47
C ASP A 67 -23.77 -9.71 -2.67
N HIS A 68 -22.67 -9.03 -2.97
CA HIS A 68 -22.57 -8.15 -4.13
C HIS A 68 -22.61 -8.95 -5.45
N PRO A 69 -23.42 -8.55 -6.45
CA PRO A 69 -23.51 -9.26 -7.72
C PRO A 69 -22.15 -9.38 -8.43
N GLN A 70 -21.70 -10.61 -8.66
CA GLN A 70 -20.39 -10.91 -9.26
C GLN A 70 -20.24 -10.43 -10.71
N ASP A 71 -21.35 -10.19 -11.41
CA ASP A 71 -21.40 -9.62 -12.76
C ASP A 71 -21.22 -8.10 -12.76
N LYS A 72 -21.36 -7.43 -11.61
CA LYS A 72 -21.33 -5.98 -11.49
C LYS A 72 -19.98 -5.46 -11.01
N ALA A 73 -19.31 -4.71 -11.88
CA ALA A 73 -18.08 -4.01 -11.54
C ALA A 73 -18.33 -2.60 -10.97
N PHE A 74 -17.48 -2.19 -10.05
CA PHE A 74 -17.32 -0.81 -9.60
C PHE A 74 -16.44 -0.05 -10.60
N VAL A 75 -16.85 1.15 -11.01
CA VAL A 75 -16.13 1.99 -11.97
C VAL A 75 -15.76 3.31 -11.33
N PHE A 76 -14.46 3.59 -11.28
CA PHE A 76 -13.88 4.76 -10.62
C PHE A 76 -13.23 5.70 -11.65
N GLY A 77 -13.40 7.01 -11.42
CA GLY A 77 -12.58 8.03 -12.09
C GLY A 77 -13.13 8.60 -13.40
N LYS A 78 -14.41 8.44 -13.73
CA LYS A 78 -15.02 9.07 -14.93
C LYS A 78 -14.69 10.58 -14.97
N LYS A 79 -13.86 11.01 -15.93
CA LYS A 79 -13.92 12.40 -16.39
C LYS A 79 -15.27 12.55 -17.06
N THR A 80 -16.10 13.45 -16.55
CA THR A 80 -17.22 13.99 -17.33
C THR A 80 -16.64 14.68 -18.55
N SER A 81 -17.03 14.27 -19.75
CA SER A 81 -16.56 14.71 -21.07
C SER A 81 -16.90 16.17 -21.41
N ASP A 82 -17.06 17.06 -20.43
CA ASP A 82 -17.38 18.48 -20.64
C ASP A 82 -16.12 19.36 -20.88
N GLU A 83 -14.92 18.78 -20.90
CA GLU A 83 -13.67 19.46 -21.28
C GLU A 83 -13.01 18.74 -22.46
N GLY A 84 -13.68 18.79 -23.63
CA GLY A 84 -13.14 18.30 -24.88
C GLY A 84 -12.18 19.31 -25.51
N ASP A 85 -10.88 19.01 -25.51
CA ASP A 85 -9.95 19.50 -26.52
C ASP A 85 -10.03 18.54 -27.71
N ASP A 86 -10.70 18.99 -28.78
CA ASP A 86 -10.78 18.30 -30.07
C ASP A 86 -9.36 18.06 -30.63
N LEU A 87 -8.86 16.82 -30.51
CA LEU A 87 -7.71 16.38 -31.28
C LEU A 87 -8.19 15.85 -32.63
N GLU A 88 -8.14 16.71 -33.63
CA GLU A 88 -8.22 16.39 -35.06
C GLU A 88 -7.03 15.52 -35.49
N ASP A 89 -6.99 14.26 -35.10
CA ASP A 89 -6.29 13.25 -35.90
C ASP A 89 -6.96 11.89 -35.66
N GLY A 90 -7.46 11.27 -36.72
CA GLY A 90 -8.35 10.10 -36.71
C GLY A 90 -7.73 8.79 -36.22
N SER A 91 -6.87 8.84 -35.21
CA SER A 91 -6.42 7.70 -34.43
C SER A 91 -6.92 7.84 -32.98
N GLU A 92 -8.15 7.40 -32.72
CA GLU A 92 -8.67 7.26 -31.36
C GLU A 92 -7.95 6.12 -30.64
N ALA A 93 -6.79 6.42 -30.05
CA ALA A 93 -6.28 5.60 -28.97
C ALA A 93 -7.26 5.77 -27.80
N ALA A 94 -8.07 4.74 -27.52
CA ALA A 94 -9.02 4.71 -26.41
C ALA A 94 -8.33 5.28 -25.15
N THR A 95 -8.71 6.51 -24.80
CA THR A 95 -8.05 7.23 -23.72
C THR A 95 -8.47 6.54 -22.43
N VAL A 96 -7.51 6.17 -21.57
CA VAL A 96 -7.85 5.55 -20.29
C VAL A 96 -8.48 6.62 -19.40
N VAL A 97 -9.78 6.52 -19.19
CA VAL A 97 -10.55 7.52 -18.43
C VAL A 97 -10.80 7.08 -16.99
N GLY A 98 -10.68 5.78 -16.67
CA GLY A 98 -10.95 5.30 -15.32
C GLY A 98 -10.33 3.94 -15.00
N HIS A 99 -10.77 3.36 -13.90
CA HIS A 99 -10.42 2.02 -13.45
C HIS A 99 -11.66 1.29 -12.97
N ALA A 100 -11.69 -0.03 -13.10
CA ALA A 100 -12.74 -0.86 -12.55
C ALA A 100 -12.21 -1.93 -11.61
N LEU A 101 -13.08 -2.36 -10.70
CA LEU A 101 -12.89 -3.53 -9.86
C LEU A 101 -14.17 -4.37 -9.84
N ARG A 102 -14.02 -5.68 -9.97
CA ARG A 102 -15.10 -6.64 -9.86
C ARG A 102 -14.78 -7.68 -8.79
N TRP A 103 -15.61 -7.81 -7.77
CA TRP A 103 -15.43 -8.86 -6.77
C TRP A 103 -15.72 -10.22 -7.38
N THR A 104 -14.90 -11.20 -7.03
CA THR A 104 -15.12 -12.60 -7.40
C THR A 104 -15.46 -13.43 -6.19
N GLN A 105 -14.77 -13.19 -5.06
CA GLN A 105 -14.96 -13.97 -3.85
C GLN A 105 -14.37 -13.26 -2.62
N ALA A 106 -14.97 -13.46 -1.45
CA ALA A 106 -14.37 -13.18 -0.16
C ALA A 106 -14.45 -14.41 0.78
N THR A 107 -13.39 -14.66 1.55
CA THR A 107 -13.37 -15.72 2.57
C THR A 107 -12.53 -15.35 3.80
N GLY A 108 -12.75 -16.06 4.90
CA GLY A 108 -11.91 -16.01 6.11
C GLY A 108 -12.55 -15.22 7.26
N MET A 109 -12.36 -15.70 8.49
CA MET A 109 -12.94 -15.08 9.69
C MET A 109 -11.93 -14.20 10.44
N SER A 110 -10.74 -14.72 10.73
CA SER A 110 -9.67 -13.97 11.43
C SER A 110 -8.92 -12.99 10.52
N THR A 111 -8.99 -13.22 9.20
CA THR A 111 -8.41 -12.41 8.14
C THR A 111 -9.38 -12.44 6.96
N LEU A 112 -9.57 -11.31 6.29
CA LEU A 112 -10.45 -11.22 5.12
C LEU A 112 -9.61 -11.38 3.84
N ARG A 113 -9.76 -12.54 3.17
CA ARG A 113 -9.13 -12.84 1.86
C ARG A 113 -10.10 -12.46 0.75
N LEU A 114 -9.59 -11.73 -0.23
CA LEU A 114 -10.36 -11.17 -1.33
C LEU A 114 -9.78 -11.62 -2.68
N TRP A 115 -10.67 -12.03 -3.58
CA TRP A 115 -10.39 -12.25 -4.99
C TRP A 115 -11.22 -11.28 -5.80
N PHE A 116 -10.57 -10.63 -6.75
CA PHE A 116 -11.20 -9.62 -7.57
C PHE A 116 -10.46 -9.49 -8.89
N GLU A 117 -11.10 -8.85 -9.85
CA GLU A 117 -10.45 -8.46 -11.08
C GLU A 117 -10.37 -6.94 -11.15
N ALA A 118 -9.25 -6.41 -11.62
CA ALA A 118 -9.05 -4.97 -11.73
C ALA A 118 -8.32 -4.60 -13.02
N GLY A 119 -8.62 -3.42 -13.54
CA GLY A 119 -8.03 -2.92 -14.78
C GLY A 119 -8.48 -1.51 -15.11
N PRO A 120 -7.88 -0.88 -16.15
CA PRO A 120 -8.35 0.41 -16.66
C PRO A 120 -9.77 0.28 -17.25
N THR A 121 -10.46 1.40 -17.46
CA THR A 121 -11.73 1.45 -18.23
C THR A 121 -11.64 2.49 -19.35
N SER A 122 -12.40 2.29 -20.42
CA SER A 122 -12.59 3.30 -21.48
C SER A 122 -13.51 4.44 -21.01
N GLU A 123 -13.64 5.47 -21.85
CA GLU A 123 -14.47 6.67 -21.63
C GLU A 123 -15.95 6.35 -21.38
N ASP A 124 -16.50 5.35 -22.06
CA ASP A 124 -17.89 4.92 -21.88
C ASP A 124 -18.13 4.18 -20.54
N GLY A 125 -17.09 3.91 -19.75
CA GLY A 125 -17.19 3.17 -18.50
C GLY A 125 -17.63 1.71 -18.69
N VAL A 126 -17.56 1.18 -19.91
CA VAL A 126 -17.92 -0.18 -20.24
C VAL A 126 -16.83 -1.13 -19.74
N VAL A 127 -17.19 -1.92 -18.73
CA VAL A 127 -16.37 -3.04 -18.25
C VAL A 127 -16.59 -4.22 -19.19
N VAL A 128 -15.49 -4.76 -19.72
CA VAL A 128 -15.53 -5.84 -20.71
C VAL A 128 -15.98 -7.13 -20.03
N ASP A 129 -17.10 -7.69 -20.50
CA ASP A 129 -17.62 -8.98 -20.07
C ASP A 129 -16.66 -10.12 -20.44
N LEU A 130 -16.16 -10.81 -19.42
CA LEU A 130 -15.23 -11.93 -19.51
C LEU A 130 -15.92 -13.29 -19.70
N SER A 131 -17.25 -13.37 -19.64
CA SER A 131 -18.01 -14.61 -19.84
C SER A 131 -18.16 -15.00 -21.31
N GLY A 132 -18.01 -14.03 -22.22
CA GLY A 132 -18.10 -14.26 -23.67
C GLY A 132 -19.49 -14.65 -24.17
N GLU A 133 -20.55 -14.48 -23.38
CA GLU A 133 -21.91 -14.83 -23.80
C GLU A 133 -22.51 -13.85 -24.82
N THR A 134 -21.93 -12.65 -24.97
CA THR A 134 -22.24 -11.76 -26.10
C THR A 134 -21.24 -11.98 -27.23
N SER A 135 -21.58 -12.89 -28.15
CA SER A 135 -21.00 -12.92 -29.50
C SER A 135 -21.21 -11.56 -30.18
N ASP A 136 -20.17 -11.06 -30.87
CA ASP A 136 -20.19 -9.91 -31.81
C ASP A 136 -19.65 -8.56 -31.33
N LEU A 137 -18.45 -8.48 -30.73
CA LEU A 137 -17.73 -7.19 -30.71
C LEU A 137 -16.23 -7.35 -30.98
N GLU A 138 -15.74 -6.61 -31.98
CA GLU A 138 -14.35 -6.58 -32.42
C GLU A 138 -13.38 -6.23 -31.29
N LEU A 139 -12.20 -6.87 -31.30
CA LEU A 139 -11.20 -6.91 -30.22
C LEU A 139 -10.28 -5.66 -30.13
N LYS A 140 -10.66 -4.51 -30.70
CA LYS A 140 -9.87 -3.27 -30.61
C LYS A 140 -10.45 -2.36 -29.54
N GLY A 141 -9.66 -2.01 -28.52
CA GLY A 141 -10.05 -1.03 -27.47
C GLY A 141 -10.59 -1.62 -26.16
N ARG A 142 -10.47 -2.93 -25.93
CA ARG A 142 -10.99 -3.59 -24.71
C ARG A 142 -10.01 -3.46 -23.53
N ALA A 143 -10.51 -2.91 -22.42
CA ALA A 143 -9.85 -2.98 -21.12
C ALA A 143 -9.78 -4.42 -20.60
N THR A 144 -8.58 -4.91 -20.29
CA THR A 144 -8.38 -6.22 -19.67
C THR A 144 -8.45 -6.10 -18.15
N LEU A 145 -9.54 -6.56 -17.54
CA LEU A 145 -9.52 -6.85 -16.11
C LEU A 145 -8.59 -8.04 -15.88
N HIS A 146 -7.65 -7.90 -14.95
CA HIS A 146 -6.76 -8.98 -14.56
C HIS A 146 -7.16 -9.48 -13.18
N PRO A 147 -7.07 -10.79 -12.90
CA PRO A 147 -7.37 -11.32 -11.58
C PRO A 147 -6.27 -10.88 -10.59
N TYR A 148 -6.65 -10.40 -9.41
CA TYR A 148 -5.78 -10.02 -8.30
C TYR A 148 -6.30 -10.64 -7.01
N ARG A 149 -5.45 -10.61 -5.98
CA ARG A 149 -5.78 -11.01 -4.63
C ARG A 149 -5.40 -9.93 -3.64
N ALA A 150 -6.16 -9.85 -2.56
CA ALA A 150 -5.83 -9.05 -1.40
C ALA A 150 -6.17 -9.79 -0.12
N VAL A 151 -5.49 -9.46 0.98
CA VAL A 151 -5.86 -9.95 2.30
C VAL A 151 -5.78 -8.80 3.31
N LEU A 152 -6.84 -8.62 4.08
CA LEU A 152 -6.90 -7.70 5.20
C LEU A 152 -6.67 -8.51 6.49
N VAL A 153 -5.59 -8.17 7.18
CA VAL A 153 -5.15 -8.83 8.41
C VAL A 153 -5.30 -7.84 9.56
N ALA A 154 -6.26 -8.09 10.44
CA ALA A 154 -6.42 -7.35 11.68
C ALA A 154 -5.76 -8.13 12.84
N PRO A 155 -5.15 -7.45 13.82
CA PRO A 155 -4.66 -8.09 15.03
C PRO A 155 -5.77 -8.85 15.76
N ASP A 156 -5.35 -9.83 16.58
CA ASP A 156 -6.28 -10.58 17.43
C ASP A 156 -6.84 -9.76 18.61
N ASP A 157 -6.29 -8.57 18.85
CA ASP A 157 -6.67 -7.66 19.93
C ASP A 157 -7.94 -6.86 19.59
N ASP A 158 -8.92 -6.89 20.50
CA ASP A 158 -10.19 -6.18 20.37
C ASP A 158 -10.03 -4.65 20.33
N ASP A 159 -8.93 -4.12 20.84
CA ASP A 159 -8.63 -2.67 20.88
C ASP A 159 -7.71 -2.23 19.73
N ALA A 160 -7.31 -3.14 18.83
CA ALA A 160 -6.44 -2.82 17.71
C ALA A 160 -7.07 -1.86 16.70
N ARG A 161 -6.53 -0.66 16.61
CA ARG A 161 -6.99 0.44 15.71
C ARG A 161 -6.43 0.38 14.30
N PHE A 162 -5.44 -0.50 14.07
CA PHE A 162 -4.77 -0.64 12.78
C PHE A 162 -4.83 -2.09 12.31
N ALA A 163 -4.98 -2.24 11.00
CA ALA A 163 -4.85 -3.51 10.30
C ALA A 163 -3.93 -3.31 9.08
N LEU A 164 -3.51 -4.41 8.48
CA LEU A 164 -2.70 -4.41 7.26
C LEU A 164 -3.48 -5.00 6.09
N LEU A 165 -3.61 -4.21 5.03
CA LEU A 165 -4.12 -4.66 3.74
C LEU A 165 -2.94 -5.03 2.85
N ALA A 166 -2.79 -6.31 2.55
CA ALA A 166 -1.87 -6.80 1.53
C ALA A 166 -2.58 -6.86 0.18
N VAL A 167 -2.01 -6.24 -0.86
CA VAL A 167 -2.57 -6.27 -2.22
C VAL A 167 -1.52 -6.78 -3.21
N GLU A 168 -1.91 -7.72 -4.05
CA GLU A 168 -1.07 -8.22 -5.14
C GLU A 168 -0.65 -7.07 -6.07
N LYS A 169 0.65 -7.06 -6.39
CA LYS A 169 1.29 -6.10 -7.30
C LYS A 169 1.85 -6.85 -8.50
N ARG A 170 1.48 -6.38 -9.69
CA ARG A 170 1.95 -6.89 -10.99
C ARG A 170 2.62 -5.78 -11.78
N GLY A 171 3.94 -5.84 -11.87
CA GLY A 171 4.73 -4.77 -12.49
C GLY A 171 4.53 -3.45 -11.75
N ARG A 172 3.99 -2.44 -12.43
CA ARG A 172 3.66 -1.13 -11.85
C ARG A 172 2.23 -1.05 -11.28
N SER A 173 1.39 -2.03 -11.57
CA SER A 173 -0.02 -2.03 -11.14
C SER A 173 -0.16 -2.62 -9.73
N CYS A 174 -0.84 -1.88 -8.85
CA CYS A 174 -1.28 -2.35 -7.53
C CYS A 174 -2.63 -1.69 -7.22
N PRO A 175 -3.75 -2.42 -7.34
CA PRO A 175 -5.10 -1.85 -7.31
C PRO A 175 -5.60 -1.54 -5.88
N LYS A 176 -4.75 -0.98 -5.01
CA LYS A 176 -5.07 -0.73 -3.60
C LYS A 176 -6.27 0.21 -3.43
N ASP A 177 -6.31 1.28 -4.23
CA ASP A 177 -7.31 2.33 -4.09
C ASP A 177 -8.66 1.82 -4.60
N GLN A 178 -8.65 0.98 -5.63
CA GLN A 178 -9.83 0.30 -6.13
C GLN A 178 -10.40 -0.67 -5.09
N VAL A 179 -9.54 -1.45 -4.40
CA VAL A 179 -9.97 -2.37 -3.33
C VAL A 179 -10.66 -1.59 -2.20
N ILE A 180 -10.04 -0.52 -1.71
CA ILE A 180 -10.59 0.29 -0.62
C ILE A 180 -11.92 0.93 -1.01
N ARG A 181 -11.99 1.57 -2.19
CA ARG A 181 -13.22 2.22 -2.67
C ARG A 181 -14.32 1.20 -2.93
N ALA A 182 -14.00 0.06 -3.54
CA ALA A 182 -14.98 -0.99 -3.75
C ALA A 182 -15.54 -1.50 -2.42
N LEU A 183 -14.71 -1.73 -1.40
CA LEU A 183 -15.19 -2.12 -0.06
C LEU A 183 -16.14 -1.06 0.54
N HIS A 184 -15.87 0.23 0.31
CA HIS A 184 -16.76 1.31 0.75
C HIS A 184 -18.10 1.33 0.00
N GLU A 185 -18.10 1.02 -1.30
CA GLU A 185 -19.30 1.04 -2.15
C GLU A 185 -20.12 -0.27 -2.07
N THR A 186 -19.49 -1.38 -1.67
CA THR A 186 -20.14 -2.69 -1.53
C THR A 186 -21.11 -2.70 -0.34
N GLY A 187 -20.75 -2.00 0.74
CA GLY A 187 -21.49 -2.03 1.99
C GLY A 187 -22.47 -0.88 2.21
N GLY A 188 -23.62 -1.21 2.79
CA GLY A 188 -24.53 -0.21 3.36
C GLY A 188 -24.06 0.32 4.72
N SER A 189 -23.06 -0.33 5.32
CA SER A 189 -22.47 0.08 6.60
C SER A 189 -21.85 1.48 6.51
N ALA A 190 -21.78 2.21 7.63
CA ALA A 190 -21.12 3.51 7.71
C ALA A 190 -19.60 3.41 7.90
N TRP A 191 -19.07 2.19 7.86
CA TRP A 191 -17.69 1.86 8.15
C TRP A 191 -16.81 2.01 6.91
N ARG A 192 -15.70 2.73 7.04
CA ARG A 192 -14.75 2.99 5.97
C ARG A 192 -13.33 2.70 6.39
N LEU A 193 -12.64 1.91 5.58
CA LEU A 193 -11.19 1.78 5.65
C LEU A 193 -10.50 3.04 5.13
N ARG A 194 -9.54 3.56 5.87
CA ARG A 194 -8.67 4.65 5.41
C ARG A 194 -7.23 4.19 5.42
N VAL A 195 -6.52 4.45 4.32
CA VAL A 195 -5.09 4.09 4.20
C VAL A 195 -4.26 5.15 4.92
N ILE A 196 -3.36 4.71 5.79
CA ILE A 196 -2.34 5.56 6.41
C ILE A 196 -1.10 5.51 5.51
N ALA A 197 -0.92 6.56 4.71
CA ALA A 197 0.07 6.59 3.64
C ALA A 197 1.52 6.44 4.16
N GLY A 198 2.27 5.53 3.53
CA GLY A 198 3.70 5.31 3.78
C GLY A 198 4.04 4.60 5.09
N ALA A 199 3.07 4.37 5.99
CA ALA A 199 3.34 3.75 7.29
C ALA A 199 3.78 2.29 7.14
N ALA A 200 3.06 1.48 6.36
CA ALA A 200 3.43 0.09 6.12
C ALA A 200 4.75 -0.01 5.37
N GLU A 201 4.95 0.84 4.37
CA GLU A 201 6.14 0.81 3.55
C GLU A 201 7.40 1.19 4.35
N ARG A 202 7.33 2.26 5.17
CA ARG A 202 8.43 2.63 6.07
C ARG A 202 8.72 1.51 7.07
N ALA A 203 7.70 0.99 7.75
CA ALA A 203 7.86 -0.13 8.68
C ALA A 203 8.50 -1.35 7.98
N SER A 204 8.07 -1.69 6.77
CA SER A 204 8.62 -2.81 6.00
C SER A 204 10.10 -2.60 5.63
N VAL A 205 10.48 -1.34 5.34
CA VAL A 205 11.88 -1.01 5.06
C VAL A 205 12.73 -1.12 6.33
N LEU A 206 12.24 -0.66 7.48
CA LEU A 206 12.93 -0.77 8.77
C LEU A 206 13.14 -2.24 9.16
N GLU A 207 12.07 -3.04 9.12
CA GLU A 207 12.13 -4.49 9.37
C GLU A 207 13.14 -5.19 8.44
N TYR A 208 13.14 -4.80 7.15
CA TYR A 208 14.11 -5.31 6.18
C TYR A 208 15.56 -4.89 6.53
N ILE A 209 15.80 -3.64 6.91
CA ILE A 209 17.13 -3.16 7.33
C ILE A 209 17.62 -3.94 8.56
N ASP A 210 16.75 -4.19 9.53
CA ASP A 210 17.10 -4.85 10.79
C ASP A 210 17.60 -6.28 10.54
N ARG A 211 16.87 -7.05 9.73
CA ARG A 211 17.22 -8.43 9.42
C ARG A 211 18.31 -8.59 8.34
N SER A 212 18.60 -7.55 7.56
CA SER A 212 19.59 -7.64 6.47
C SER A 212 21.02 -7.44 6.96
N GLY A 213 21.98 -8.03 6.25
CA GLY A 213 23.38 -7.62 6.31
C GLY A 213 23.65 -6.40 5.45
N VAL A 214 24.67 -5.62 5.79
CA VAL A 214 25.19 -4.55 4.91
C VAL A 214 26.24 -5.17 4.00
N ARG A 215 25.94 -5.21 2.70
CA ARG A 215 26.82 -5.81 1.69
C ARG A 215 27.85 -4.85 1.13
N ALA A 216 27.47 -3.58 0.95
CA ALA A 216 28.39 -2.57 0.47
C ALA A 216 27.88 -1.16 0.74
N VAL A 217 28.81 -0.21 0.87
CA VAL A 217 28.53 1.22 0.81
C VAL A 217 29.27 1.84 -0.37
N THR A 218 28.53 2.49 -1.26
CA THR A 218 29.06 3.15 -2.44
C THR A 218 28.91 4.66 -2.32
N PHE A 219 30.04 5.36 -2.21
CA PHE A 219 30.10 6.81 -2.27
C PHE A 219 30.26 7.28 -3.71
N THR A 220 29.52 8.31 -4.10
CA THR A 220 29.51 8.83 -5.47
C THR A 220 29.91 10.31 -5.50
N GLU A 221 30.86 10.64 -6.37
CA GLU A 221 31.22 12.02 -6.74
C GLU A 221 30.71 12.31 -8.17
N PHE A 222 29.97 13.40 -8.33
CA PHE A 222 29.56 13.91 -9.63
C PHE A 222 30.59 14.90 -10.13
N GLY A 223 31.15 14.66 -11.32
CA GLY A 223 32.04 15.63 -11.98
C GLY A 223 31.26 16.87 -12.44
N TYR A 224 31.67 18.04 -11.97
CA TYR A 224 31.20 19.34 -12.48
C TYR A 224 32.30 19.99 -13.34
N LYS A 225 31.93 20.66 -14.44
CA LYS A 225 32.89 21.49 -15.19
C LYS A 225 33.21 22.76 -14.39
N LYS A 226 34.37 23.38 -14.67
CA LYS A 226 34.84 24.64 -14.07
C LYS A 226 33.89 25.83 -14.28
N ASP A 227 32.93 25.74 -15.20
CA ASP A 227 31.93 26.76 -15.53
C ASP A 227 30.58 26.54 -14.80
N GLY A 228 30.48 25.54 -13.92
CA GLY A 228 29.23 25.18 -13.22
C GLY A 228 28.21 24.44 -14.09
N GLN A 229 28.51 24.16 -15.36
CA GLN A 229 27.65 23.34 -16.22
C GLN A 229 27.85 21.84 -15.93
N LYS A 230 26.77 21.05 -16.08
CA LYS A 230 26.82 19.59 -16.00
C LYS A 230 27.76 19.07 -17.10
N ALA A 231 28.95 18.60 -16.70
CA ALA A 231 29.78 17.76 -17.54
C ALA A 231 29.07 16.42 -17.81
N PRO A 232 29.39 15.69 -18.90
CA PRO A 232 29.12 14.26 -18.88
C PRO A 232 29.83 13.68 -17.64
N PRO A 233 29.11 12.98 -16.75
CA PRO A 233 29.61 12.65 -15.43
C PRO A 233 30.78 11.67 -15.56
N THR A 234 31.99 12.10 -15.24
CA THR A 234 33.01 11.18 -14.71
C THR A 234 32.57 10.82 -13.30
N LEU A 235 31.60 9.91 -13.25
CA LEU A 235 31.07 9.33 -12.03
C LEU A 235 32.21 8.55 -11.35
N LYS A 236 32.85 9.17 -10.36
CA LYS A 236 33.79 8.43 -9.51
C LYS A 236 33.00 7.77 -8.40
N LYS A 237 33.29 6.49 -8.19
CA LYS A 237 32.66 5.67 -7.16
C LYS A 237 33.73 5.07 -6.28
N LEU A 238 33.56 5.21 -4.97
CA LEU A 238 34.29 4.43 -3.98
C LEU A 238 33.32 3.43 -3.39
N ARG A 239 33.57 2.13 -3.62
CA ARG A 239 32.75 1.05 -3.08
C ARG A 239 33.52 0.34 -1.98
N VAL A 240 32.96 0.32 -0.78
CA VAL A 240 33.43 -0.46 0.36
C VAL A 240 32.53 -1.69 0.46
N ALA A 241 33.07 -2.89 0.25
CA ALA A 241 32.30 -4.14 0.21
C ALA A 241 32.62 -5.11 1.35
N GLU A 242 33.79 -4.98 1.98
CA GLU A 242 34.13 -5.68 3.22
C GLU A 242 33.92 -4.67 4.35
N ILE A 243 32.79 -4.79 5.03
CA ILE A 243 32.41 -3.91 6.14
C ILE A 243 32.57 -4.73 7.40
N ASP A 244 33.43 -4.26 8.32
CA ASP A 244 33.62 -4.92 9.60
C ASP A 244 32.32 -4.88 10.41
N ASP A 245 32.02 -5.97 11.13
CA ASP A 245 30.81 -6.13 11.96
C ASP A 245 30.61 -4.96 12.94
N GLY A 246 31.71 -4.33 13.39
CA GLY A 246 31.68 -3.19 14.31
C GLY A 246 31.01 -1.93 13.76
N PHE A 247 30.88 -1.77 12.44
CA PHE A 247 30.27 -0.58 11.82
C PHE A 247 28.87 -0.84 11.26
N VAL A 248 28.44 -2.11 11.18
CA VAL A 248 27.19 -2.50 10.53
C VAL A 248 25.98 -1.82 11.17
N GLU A 249 25.90 -1.80 12.50
CA GLU A 249 24.76 -1.18 13.20
C GLU A 249 24.75 0.35 13.07
N GLU A 250 25.90 1.02 13.08
CA GLU A 250 25.98 2.48 12.85
C GLU A 250 25.51 2.85 11.43
N ILE A 251 25.84 2.02 10.43
CA ILE A 251 25.34 2.18 9.06
C ILE A 251 23.82 1.98 9.03
N LYS A 252 23.31 0.93 9.66
CA LYS A 252 21.86 0.68 9.74
C LYS A 252 21.13 1.84 10.39
N ASP A 253 21.60 2.34 11.52
CA ASP A 253 21.03 3.48 12.23
C ASP A 253 20.95 4.71 11.32
N THR A 254 22.04 5.02 10.61
CA THR A 254 22.04 6.13 9.65
C THR A 254 21.00 5.94 8.54
N VAL A 255 20.84 4.72 8.01
CA VAL A 255 19.83 4.45 6.98
C VAL A 255 18.40 4.51 7.55
N ARG A 256 18.18 4.06 8.80
CA ARG A 256 16.88 4.17 9.49
C ARG A 256 16.43 5.63 9.60
N GLU A 257 17.35 6.56 9.88
CA GLU A 257 17.05 8.00 9.89
C GLU A 257 16.56 8.52 8.54
N TRP A 258 17.08 8.00 7.42
CA TRP A 258 16.61 8.36 6.08
C TRP A 258 15.15 7.92 5.88
N VAL A 259 14.81 6.73 6.35
CA VAL A 259 13.46 6.14 6.22
C VAL A 259 12.43 6.90 7.05
N MET A 260 12.80 7.25 8.30
CA MET A 260 11.91 7.94 9.23
C MET A 260 11.72 9.43 8.91
N SER A 261 12.30 9.93 7.82
CA SER A 261 12.25 11.35 7.43
C SER A 261 12.75 12.32 8.51
N THR A 262 13.48 11.81 9.51
CA THR A 262 14.19 12.61 10.51
C THR A 262 15.46 13.21 9.92
N TRP A 263 15.93 12.66 8.81
CA TRP A 263 17.04 13.18 8.03
C TRP A 263 16.64 14.39 7.16
N SER A 264 17.15 15.57 7.51
CA SER A 264 16.96 16.80 6.71
C SER A 264 18.12 17.12 5.76
N GLY A 265 19.17 16.28 5.72
CA GLY A 265 20.38 16.51 4.94
C GLY A 265 20.25 16.10 3.46
N GLY A 266 21.05 16.70 2.57
CA GLY A 266 21.21 16.20 1.21
C GLY A 266 22.12 14.96 1.14
N GLY A 267 22.23 14.34 -0.04
CA GLY A 267 23.12 13.19 -0.27
C GLY A 267 24.58 13.42 0.16
N ALA A 268 25.09 14.65 0.00
CA ALA A 268 26.44 15.01 0.40
C ALA A 268 26.65 14.98 1.92
N ALA A 269 25.64 15.40 2.71
CA ALA A 269 25.70 15.34 4.17
C ALA A 269 25.68 13.88 4.66
N ALA A 270 24.84 13.05 4.05
CA ALA A 270 24.76 11.62 4.38
C ALA A 270 26.06 10.90 4.02
N ALA A 271 26.65 11.24 2.87
CA ALA A 271 27.94 10.73 2.45
C ALA A 271 29.06 11.16 3.42
N GLY A 272 29.02 12.40 3.92
CA GLY A 272 29.94 12.87 4.96
C GLY A 272 29.84 12.05 6.25
N ASN A 273 28.63 11.84 6.75
CA ASN A 273 28.38 11.07 7.98
C ASN A 273 28.84 9.61 7.85
N LEU A 274 28.46 8.92 6.77
CA LEU A 274 28.87 7.52 6.57
C LEU A 274 30.37 7.40 6.26
N LYS A 275 30.98 8.40 5.61
CA LYS A 275 32.42 8.40 5.35
C LYS A 275 33.22 8.39 6.66
N SER A 276 32.84 9.20 7.65
CA SER A 276 33.55 9.23 8.94
C SER A 276 33.43 7.95 9.76
N VAL A 277 32.39 7.16 9.51
CA VAL A 277 32.18 5.85 10.14
C VAL A 277 33.02 4.77 9.46
N ILE A 278 32.98 4.71 8.13
CA ILE A 278 33.45 3.55 7.36
C ILE A 278 34.91 3.72 6.89
N ILE A 279 35.33 4.96 6.60
CA ILE A 279 36.63 5.22 5.98
C ILE A 279 37.55 5.81 7.04
N THR A 280 38.42 4.96 7.60
CA THR A 280 39.41 5.36 8.60
C THR A 280 40.64 6.06 8.01
N GLU A 281 40.88 5.87 6.70
CA GLU A 281 41.97 6.54 5.98
C GLU A 281 41.56 7.94 5.50
N GLU A 282 42.51 8.87 5.47
CA GLU A 282 42.25 10.23 5.03
C GLU A 282 42.07 10.27 3.49
N VAL A 283 40.82 10.17 3.05
CA VAL A 283 40.44 10.30 1.64
C VAL A 283 40.01 11.74 1.39
N ASP A 284 40.81 12.55 0.70
CA ASP A 284 40.46 13.94 0.34
C ASP A 284 39.52 14.00 -0.89
N ILE A 285 38.35 13.37 -0.75
CA ILE A 285 37.27 13.40 -1.75
C ILE A 285 35.98 13.85 -1.06
N ALA A 286 35.35 14.87 -1.65
CA ALA A 286 34.02 15.34 -1.25
C ALA A 286 32.95 14.60 -2.06
N PHE A 287 32.33 13.59 -1.45
CA PHE A 287 31.26 12.83 -2.09
C PHE A 287 29.94 13.60 -2.10
N ASN A 288 29.15 13.41 -3.16
CA ASN A 288 27.87 14.09 -3.34
C ASN A 288 26.67 13.22 -2.97
N ASP A 289 26.85 11.89 -2.94
CA ASP A 289 25.80 10.95 -2.60
C ASP A 289 26.40 9.66 -2.02
N VAL A 290 25.57 8.89 -1.35
CA VAL A 290 25.91 7.60 -0.76
C VAL A 290 24.79 6.60 -0.99
N THR A 291 25.16 5.36 -1.26
CA THR A 291 24.21 4.26 -1.44
C THR A 291 24.66 3.08 -0.61
N VAL A 292 23.76 2.56 0.22
CA VAL A 292 23.99 1.38 1.06
C VAL A 292 23.23 0.20 0.45
N GLU A 293 23.95 -0.90 0.23
CA GLU A 293 23.39 -2.15 -0.29
C GLU A 293 23.16 -3.13 0.87
N PHE A 294 21.93 -3.63 0.96
CA PHE A 294 21.49 -4.61 1.93
C PHE A 294 21.18 -5.94 1.25
N ASP A 295 21.37 -7.03 1.98
CA ASP A 295 21.14 -8.40 1.52
C ASP A 295 20.65 -9.27 2.70
N ASP A 296 19.52 -9.96 2.52
CA ASP A 296 18.98 -10.95 3.48
C ASP A 296 18.92 -12.37 2.87
N ASP A 297 19.76 -12.64 1.85
CA ASP A 297 19.79 -13.83 1.00
C ASP A 297 18.56 -14.02 0.09
N GLN A 298 17.43 -13.39 0.42
CA GLN A 298 16.20 -13.45 -0.37
C GLN A 298 16.02 -12.23 -1.25
N LEU A 299 16.46 -11.07 -0.78
CA LEU A 299 16.24 -9.78 -1.37
C LEU A 299 17.48 -8.90 -1.21
N GLN A 300 17.96 -8.40 -2.34
CA GLN A 300 19.00 -7.37 -2.38
C GLN A 300 18.34 -6.02 -2.70
N ARG A 301 18.56 -5.02 -1.85
CA ARG A 301 18.09 -3.65 -2.09
C ARG A 301 19.19 -2.63 -1.83
N SER A 302 19.03 -1.47 -2.42
CA SER A 302 19.93 -0.34 -2.23
C SER A 302 19.15 0.87 -1.78
N TYR A 303 19.61 1.52 -0.74
CA TYR A 303 19.02 2.74 -0.21
C TYR A 303 20.00 3.89 -0.28
N LYS A 304 19.46 5.06 -0.59
CA LYS A 304 20.13 6.36 -0.52
C LYS A 304 19.21 7.34 0.20
N PRO A 305 19.69 8.50 0.66
CA PRO A 305 18.84 9.45 1.38
C PRO A 305 17.64 9.96 0.57
N THR A 306 17.72 9.90 -0.76
CA THR A 306 16.65 10.32 -1.69
C THR A 306 15.86 9.15 -2.27
N SER A 307 15.97 7.95 -1.67
CA SER A 307 15.17 6.80 -2.08
C SER A 307 13.69 7.05 -1.83
N ASP A 308 12.85 6.58 -2.75
CA ASP A 308 11.40 6.51 -2.52
C ASP A 308 11.10 5.26 -1.68
N PHE A 309 10.94 5.46 -0.38
CA PHE A 309 10.66 4.38 0.57
C PHE A 309 9.20 3.91 0.51
N ASP A 310 8.30 4.68 -0.10
CA ASP A 310 6.88 4.38 -0.21
C ASP A 310 6.57 3.34 -1.31
N GLN A 311 7.58 2.66 -1.87
CA GLN A 311 7.42 1.66 -2.92
C GLN A 311 7.91 0.26 -2.52
N PHE A 312 8.07 0.01 -1.22
CA PHE A 312 8.45 -1.32 -0.75
C PHE A 312 7.44 -2.38 -1.20
N SER A 313 7.94 -3.54 -1.60
CA SER A 313 7.11 -4.67 -2.03
C SER A 313 7.79 -5.98 -1.70
N TYR A 314 6.99 -6.93 -1.24
CA TYR A 314 7.41 -8.27 -0.88
C TYR A 314 7.44 -9.15 -2.12
N TRP A 315 8.60 -9.75 -2.41
CA TRP A 315 8.77 -10.57 -3.60
C TRP A 315 8.14 -11.95 -3.42
N LEU A 316 7.37 -12.39 -4.41
CA LEU A 316 6.73 -13.71 -4.40
C LEU A 316 7.37 -14.71 -5.33
N GLY A 317 7.98 -14.26 -6.43
CA GLY A 317 8.48 -15.13 -7.49
C GLY A 317 8.57 -14.44 -8.84
N LYS A 318 9.17 -15.14 -9.81
CA LYS A 318 9.09 -14.81 -11.24
C LYS A 318 7.90 -15.48 -11.94
N ASP A 319 7.46 -16.62 -11.40
CA ASP A 319 6.40 -17.46 -11.95
C ASP A 319 5.04 -17.16 -11.31
N VAL A 320 3.98 -17.73 -11.88
CA VAL A 320 2.61 -17.64 -11.34
C VAL A 320 2.58 -18.19 -9.91
N VAL A 321 2.09 -17.38 -8.98
CA VAL A 321 2.06 -17.71 -7.55
C VAL A 321 0.69 -18.31 -7.23
N ALA A 322 0.67 -19.52 -6.68
CA ALA A 322 -0.56 -20.15 -6.18
C ALA A 322 -1.20 -19.33 -5.05
N ASP A 323 -2.52 -19.38 -4.93
CA ASP A 323 -3.28 -18.61 -3.93
C ASP A 323 -2.81 -18.90 -2.51
N THR A 324 -2.63 -20.17 -2.16
CA THR A 324 -2.12 -20.58 -0.85
C THR A 324 -0.76 -19.95 -0.52
N ALA A 325 0.13 -19.87 -1.51
CA ALA A 325 1.45 -19.25 -1.34
C ALA A 325 1.36 -17.73 -1.23
N PHE A 326 0.45 -17.08 -1.97
CA PHE A 326 0.19 -15.65 -1.83
C PHE A 326 -0.33 -15.33 -0.42
N PHE A 327 -1.45 -15.95 -0.01
CA PHE A 327 -2.10 -15.66 1.26
C PHE A 327 -1.18 -15.99 2.45
N SER A 328 -0.50 -17.14 2.43
CA SER A 328 0.43 -17.51 3.51
C SER A 328 1.57 -16.50 3.67
N LYS A 329 2.17 -16.02 2.57
CA LYS A 329 3.25 -15.03 2.63
C LYS A 329 2.75 -13.65 3.04
N ALA A 330 1.59 -13.24 2.52
CA ALA A 330 0.99 -11.95 2.82
C ALA A 330 0.52 -11.86 4.28
N GLU A 331 -0.14 -12.90 4.79
CA GLU A 331 -0.57 -13.00 6.18
C GLU A 331 0.61 -13.03 7.14
N LYS A 332 1.65 -13.81 6.82
CA LYS A 332 2.87 -13.84 7.62
C LYS A 332 3.53 -12.46 7.66
N ALA A 333 3.76 -11.83 6.51
CA ALA A 333 4.38 -10.52 6.46
C ALA A 333 3.56 -9.46 7.20
N ALA A 334 2.22 -9.53 7.12
CA ALA A 334 1.36 -8.66 7.91
C ALA A 334 1.47 -8.94 9.41
N ALA A 335 1.43 -10.20 9.83
CA ALA A 335 1.55 -10.58 11.24
C ALA A 335 2.90 -10.16 11.83
N ASP A 336 3.99 -10.31 11.07
CA ASP A 336 5.33 -9.88 11.48
C ASP A 336 5.43 -8.35 11.59
N LEU A 337 4.72 -7.59 10.73
CA LEU A 337 4.79 -6.13 10.68
C LEU A 337 3.83 -5.41 11.64
N LEU A 338 2.69 -6.01 12.00
CA LEU A 338 1.68 -5.39 12.88
C LEU A 338 2.27 -4.87 14.21
N PRO A 339 3.15 -5.60 14.93
CA PRO A 339 3.76 -5.11 16.17
C PRO A 339 4.64 -3.86 16.00
N GLU A 340 5.18 -3.63 14.81
CA GLU A 340 6.10 -2.52 14.52
C GLU A 340 5.37 -1.21 14.17
N LEU A 341 4.08 -1.29 13.81
CA LEU A 341 3.31 -0.14 13.36
C LEU A 341 3.23 1.02 14.37
N PRO A 342 3.07 0.81 15.69
CA PRO A 342 3.04 1.90 16.67
C PRO A 342 4.33 2.73 16.70
N GLY A 343 5.48 2.16 16.29
CA GLY A 343 6.74 2.89 16.21
C GLY A 343 6.86 3.81 14.99
N VAL A 344 6.00 3.63 13.98
CA VAL A 344 6.07 4.33 12.67
C VAL A 344 4.87 5.24 12.44
N ILE A 345 3.74 4.96 13.09
CA ILE A 345 2.55 5.80 13.05
C ILE A 345 2.67 6.77 14.21
N ASP A 346 2.81 8.06 13.89
CA ASP A 346 2.66 9.09 14.90
C ASP A 346 1.19 9.11 15.33
N ASP A 347 0.94 8.76 16.60
CA ASP A 347 -0.39 8.79 17.23
C ASP A 347 -0.86 10.22 17.54
N GLY A 348 -0.21 11.23 16.94
CA GLY A 348 -0.62 12.64 16.96
C GLY A 348 -2.07 12.83 16.53
N GLU A 349 -2.93 12.88 17.55
CA GLU A 349 -4.32 13.37 17.66
C GLU A 349 -5.28 13.08 16.49
#